data_AF-A0A202DNG5-F1
#
_entry.id   AF-A0A202DNG5-F1
#
_cell.length_a   1.000
_cell.length_b   1.000
_cell.length_c   1.000
_cell.angle_alpha   90.00
_cell.angle_beta   90.00
_cell.angle_gamma   90.00
#
_symmetry.space_group_name_H-M   'P 1'
#
loop_
_entity.id
_entity.type
_entity.pdbx_description
1 polymer ?
#
loop_
_entity_poly.entity_id
_entity_poly.type
_entity_poly.pdbx_seq_one_letter_code
_entity_poly.pdbx_strand_id
1 'polypeptide(L)'
;MSFPALSEERRKDLVNIVRKLAEDFRVSLRNERRDAMEKLKQDEKEKGLSEDARKQADTKIQGLTNAYIKKVDEILDSKEKEILEI
;
A
#
# COMPACT_ATOMS: atom_id res chain seq x y z
N MET A 1 27.37 -17.15 15.84
CA MET A 1 27.58 -16.94 14.39
C MET A 1 27.58 -15.44 14.17
N SER A 2 28.74 -14.82 13.91
CA SER A 2 28.81 -13.37 13.67
C SER A 2 28.68 -13.13 12.18
N PHE A 3 27.52 -12.66 11.73
CA PHE A 3 27.43 -12.10 10.38
C PHE A 3 28.21 -10.78 10.36
N PRO A 4 29.06 -10.54 9.35
CA PRO A 4 29.73 -9.26 9.22
C PRO A 4 28.70 -8.14 9.04
N ALA A 5 28.91 -7.02 9.73
CA ALA A 5 28.07 -5.84 9.57
C ALA A 5 28.14 -5.35 8.11
N LEU A 6 27.00 -4.95 7.56
CA LEU A 6 26.94 -4.37 6.23
C LEU A 6 27.68 -3.02 6.20
N SER A 7 28.37 -2.74 5.09
CA SER A 7 28.93 -1.41 4.83
C SER A 7 27.80 -0.37 4.72
N GLU A 8 28.13 0.89 4.99
CA GLU A 8 27.18 2.00 4.88
C GLU A 8 26.61 2.13 3.45
N GLU A 9 27.45 1.94 2.44
CA GLU A 9 27.05 1.91 1.02
C GLU A 9 26.00 0.82 0.76
N ARG A 10 26.24 -0.39 1.29
CA ARG A 10 25.29 -1.49 1.12
C ARG A 10 23.96 -1.25 1.84
N ARG A 11 23.99 -0.59 3.00
CA ARG A 11 22.75 -0.20 3.72
C ARG A 11 21.95 0.82 2.92
N LYS A 12 22.60 1.82 2.30
CA LYS A 12 21.94 2.81 1.43
C LYS A 12 21.28 2.15 0.20
N ASP A 13 21.94 1.18 -0.42
CA ASP A 13 21.34 0.41 -1.52
C ASP A 13 20.06 -0.32 -1.09
N LEU A 14 20.09 -0.96 0.08
CA LEU A 14 18.93 -1.67 0.62
C LEU A 14 17.78 -0.71 0.92
N VAL A 15 18.06 0.48 1.46
CA VAL A 15 17.05 1.54 1.65
C VAL A 15 16.39 1.92 0.33
N ASN A 16 17.16 2.10 -0.75
CA ASN A 16 16.61 2.42 -2.06
C ASN A 16 15.69 1.31 -2.60
N ILE A 17 16.06 0.04 -2.39
CA ILE A 17 15.24 -1.11 -2.79
C ILE A 17 13.90 -1.12 -2.03
N VAL A 18 13.92 -0.96 -0.70
CA VAL A 18 12.67 -1.00 0.09
C VAL A 18 11.76 0.20 -0.22
N ARG A 19 12.32 1.38 -0.52
CA ARG A 19 11.55 2.54 -1.00
C ARG A 19 10.83 2.25 -2.30
N LYS A 20 11.53 1.63 -3.26
CA LYS A 20 10.94 1.25 -4.54
C LYS A 20 9.80 0.25 -4.34
N LEU A 21 10.03 -0.78 -3.52
CA LEU A 21 8.99 -1.76 -3.19
C LEU A 21 7.76 -1.10 -2.56
N ALA A 22 7.96 -0.18 -1.60
CA ALA A 22 6.85 0.54 -0.98
C ALA A 22 6.04 1.33 -2.02
N GLU A 23 6.68 2.01 -2.98
CA GLU A 23 5.95 2.71 -4.04
C GLU A 23 5.19 1.75 -4.97
N ASP A 24 5.80 0.62 -5.35
CA ASP A 24 5.14 -0.41 -6.16
C ASP A 24 3.86 -0.94 -5.45
N PHE A 25 3.92 -1.15 -4.12
CA PHE A 25 2.76 -1.51 -3.32
C PHE A 25 1.70 -0.40 -3.27
N ARG A 26 2.10 0.88 -3.12
CA ARG A 26 1.15 2.00 -3.16
C ARG A 26 0.45 2.10 -4.52
N VAL A 27 1.17 1.88 -5.62
CA VAL A 27 0.59 1.85 -6.97
C VAL A 27 -0.40 0.69 -7.10
N SER A 28 -0.04 -0.51 -6.64
CA SER A 28 -0.94 -1.67 -6.64
C SER A 28 -2.22 -1.39 -5.85
N LEU A 29 -2.13 -0.84 -4.63
CA LEU A 29 -3.31 -0.48 -3.84
C LEU A 29 -4.21 0.54 -4.55
N ARG A 30 -3.64 1.52 -5.26
CA ARG A 30 -4.41 2.51 -6.02
C ARG A 30 -5.12 1.87 -7.21
N ASN A 31 -4.50 0.90 -7.87
CA ASN A 31 -5.10 0.14 -8.98
C ASN A 31 -6.26 -0.72 -8.47
N GLU A 32 -6.06 -1.51 -7.40
CA GLU A 32 -7.12 -2.33 -6.80
C GLU A 32 -8.31 -1.49 -6.34
N ARG A 33 -8.06 -0.31 -5.76
CA ARG A 33 -9.12 0.64 -5.42
C ARG A 33 -9.92 1.05 -6.65
N ARG A 34 -9.23 1.38 -7.75
CA ARG A 34 -9.87 1.79 -9.00
C ARG A 34 -10.74 0.66 -9.55
N ASP A 35 -10.21 -0.55 -9.62
CA ASP A 35 -10.93 -1.71 -10.16
C ASP A 35 -12.16 -2.04 -9.30
N ALA A 36 -12.04 -1.94 -7.97
CA ALA A 36 -13.16 -2.12 -7.05
C ALA A 36 -14.24 -1.03 -7.23
N MET A 37 -13.86 0.23 -7.41
CA MET A 37 -14.80 1.32 -7.68
C MET A 37 -15.49 1.20 -9.05
N GLU A 38 -14.76 0.77 -10.08
CA GLU A 38 -15.33 0.49 -11.41
C GLU A 38 -16.34 -0.66 -11.34
N LYS A 39 -16.03 -1.72 -10.59
CA LYS A 39 -16.94 -2.84 -10.35
C LYS A 39 -18.22 -2.42 -9.63
N LEU A 40 -18.14 -1.56 -8.62
CA LEU A 40 -19.34 -1.04 -7.95
C LEU A 40 -20.26 -0.25 -8.89
N LYS A 41 -19.69 0.55 -9.79
CA LYS A 41 -20.45 1.28 -10.81
C LYS A 41 -21.12 0.34 -11.81
N GLN A 42 -20.46 -0.78 -12.14
CA GLN A 42 -21.06 -1.81 -12.99
C GLN A 42 -22.21 -2.52 -12.27
N ASP A 43 -22.01 -2.93 -11.01
CA ASP A 43 -23.02 -3.60 -10.19
C ASP A 43 -24.26 -2.69 -9.95
N GLU A 44 -24.09 -1.38 -9.84
CA GLU A 44 -25.20 -0.41 -9.81
C GLU A 44 -26.07 -0.46 -11.07
N LYS A 45 -25.44 -0.55 -12.24
CA LYS A 45 -26.17 -0.60 -13.52
C LYS A 45 -26.79 -1.96 -13.81
N GLU A 46 -26.06 -3.03 -13.53
CA GLU A 46 -26.41 -4.39 -13.97
C GLU A 46 -27.20 -5.17 -12.92
N LYS A 47 -26.89 -4.96 -11.63
CA LYS A 47 -27.45 -5.72 -10.51
C LYS A 47 -28.38 -4.89 -9.63
N GLY A 48 -28.62 -3.63 -10.01
CA GLY A 48 -29.52 -2.74 -9.29
C GLY A 48 -29.04 -2.38 -7.89
N LEU A 49 -27.73 -2.32 -7.66
CA LEU A 49 -27.18 -1.80 -6.40
C LEU A 49 -27.72 -0.37 -6.17
N SER A 50 -28.29 -0.10 -4.99
CA SER A 50 -28.80 1.24 -4.69
C SER A 50 -27.68 2.27 -4.56
N GLU A 51 -27.98 3.55 -4.84
CA GLU A 51 -27.01 4.64 -4.72
C GLU A 51 -26.45 4.75 -3.30
N ASP A 52 -27.28 4.55 -2.28
CA ASP A 52 -26.86 4.57 -0.87
C ASP A 52 -25.90 3.42 -0.56
N ALA A 53 -26.18 2.21 -1.03
CA ALA A 53 -25.31 1.06 -0.86
C ALA A 53 -23.96 1.27 -1.58
N ARG A 54 -23.98 1.85 -2.78
CA ARG A 54 -22.77 2.22 -3.52
C ARG A 54 -21.92 3.23 -2.75
N LYS A 55 -22.51 4.31 -2.26
CA LYS A 55 -21.82 5.34 -1.47
C LYS A 55 -21.18 4.78 -0.19
N GLN A 56 -21.89 3.87 0.50
CA GLN A 56 -21.34 3.18 1.66
C GLN A 56 -20.15 2.29 1.28
N ALA A 57 -20.24 1.56 0.16
CA ALA A 57 -19.15 0.71 -0.33
C ALA A 57 -17.94 1.55 -0.77
N ASP A 58 -18.15 2.67 -1.47
CA ASP A 58 -17.09 3.62 -1.87
C ASP A 58 -16.33 4.15 -0.64
N THR A 59 -17.07 4.53 0.41
CA THR A 59 -16.48 5.02 1.67
C THR A 59 -15.64 3.94 2.35
N LYS A 60 -16.13 2.69 2.39
CA LYS A 60 -15.39 1.55 2.96
C LYS A 60 -14.13 1.24 2.15
N ILE A 61 -14.21 1.20 0.83
CA ILE A 61 -13.07 0.96 -0.06
C ILE A 61 -12.01 2.05 0.13
N GLN A 62 -12.43 3.32 0.19
CA GLN A 62 -11.50 4.43 0.40
C GLN A 62 -10.84 4.35 1.79
N GLY A 63 -11.62 4.03 2.82
CA GLY A 63 -11.10 3.82 4.19
C GLY A 63 -10.07 2.70 4.26
N LEU A 64 -10.36 1.55 3.64
CA LEU A 64 -9.43 0.42 3.56
C LEU A 64 -8.15 0.80 2.81
N THR A 65 -8.28 1.42 1.63
CA THR A 65 -7.12 1.88 0.84
C THR A 65 -6.22 2.80 1.67
N ASN A 66 -6.82 3.78 2.36
CA ASN A 66 -6.07 4.70 3.22
C ASN A 66 -5.34 3.97 4.36
N ALA A 67 -6.02 3.03 5.02
CA ALA A 67 -5.44 2.25 6.10
C ALA A 67 -4.24 1.42 5.64
N TYR A 68 -4.33 0.78 4.46
CA TYR A 68 -3.23 -0.02 3.92
C TYR A 68 -2.08 0.83 3.38
N ILE A 69 -2.34 2.00 2.79
CA ILE A 69 -1.27 2.95 2.44
C ILE A 69 -0.50 3.36 3.70
N LYS A 70 -1.21 3.75 4.76
CA LYS A 70 -0.56 4.10 6.04
C LYS A 70 0.28 2.95 6.59
N LYS A 71 -0.22 1.72 6.50
CA LYS A 71 0.51 0.53 6.92
C LYS A 71 1.79 0.31 6.10
N VAL A 72 1.76 0.55 4.78
CA VAL A 72 2.96 0.51 3.93
C VAL A 72 3.97 1.55 4.38
N ASP A 73 3.52 2.78 4.68
CA ASP A 73 4.38 3.86 5.15
C ASP A 73 5.03 3.52 6.52
N GLU A 74 4.25 3.01 7.47
CA GLU A 74 4.74 2.58 8.78
C GLU A 74 5.78 1.45 8.68
N ILE A 75 5.54 0.48 7.79
CA ILE A 75 6.49 -0.62 7.54
C ILE A 75 7.76 -0.11 6.88
N LEU A 76 7.65 0.79 5.90
CA LEU A 76 8.81 1.39 5.24
C LEU A 76 9.67 2.14 6.26
N ASP A 77 9.06 3.02 7.06
CA ASP A 77 9.77 3.80 8.09
C ASP A 77 10.46 2.89 9.11
N SER A 78 9.77 1.84 9.57
CA SER A 78 10.36 0.86 10.50
C SER A 78 11.54 0.14 9.85
N LYS A 79 11.41 -0.26 8.58
CA LYS A 79 12.45 -1.04 7.90
C LYS A 79 13.66 -0.19 7.53
N GLU A 80 13.45 1.07 7.14
CA GLU A 80 14.54 2.02 6.90
C GLU A 80 15.37 2.25 8.16
N LYS A 81 14.71 2.44 9.32
CA LYS A 81 15.40 2.57 10.60
C LYS A 81 16.22 1.33 10.93
N GLU A 82 15.62 0.14 10.85
CA GLU A 82 16.31 -1.14 11.10
C GLU A 82 17.53 -1.33 10.19
N ILE A 83 17.45 -0.94 8.92
CA ILE A 83 18.58 -1.05 7.97
C ILE A 83 19.72 -0.08 8.34
N LEU A 84 19.41 1.06 8.93
CA LEU A 84 20.39 2.10 9.27
C LEU A 84 20.91 1.98 10.72
N GLU A 85 20.18 1.31 11.60
CA GLU A 85 20.59 1.05 13.00
C GLU A 85 21.76 0.04 13.04
N ILE A 86 22.74 0.31 13.92
CA ILE A 86 23.92 -0.56 14.17
C ILE A 86 23.77 -1.18 15.55
#